data_AF-E7CLR4-F1
#
_entry.id   AF-E7CLR4-F1
#
_cell.length_a   1.000
_cell.length_b   1.000
_cell.length_c   1.000
_cell.angle_alpha   90.00
_cell.angle_beta   90.00
_cell.angle_gamma   90.00
#
_symmetry.space_group_name_H-M   'P 1'
#
loop_
_entity.id
_entity.type
_entity.pdbx_description
1 polymer ?
#
loop_
_entity_poly.entity_id
_entity_poly.type
_entity_poly.pdbx_seq_one_letter_code
_entity_poly.pdbx_strand_id
1 'polypeptide(L)'
;PYWDWTTTFSSLPTLVTMTEHNPFHHAHIDVANKDTTRAPRPQLFDDPQQGDKSFFYRQIAFALEQTDFCDFEIQFEIGHNAIHSMVGGRSPYGMSTLHYTAYDPLFYLH
;
A
#
# COMPACT_ATOMS: atom_id res chain seq x y z
N PRO A 1 -9.82 -3.97 -9.72
CA PRO A 1 -9.36 -5.15 -8.95
C PRO A 1 -8.97 -4.69 -7.55
N TYR A 2 -9.04 -5.55 -6.54
CA TYR A 2 -8.48 -5.23 -5.22
C TYR A 2 -7.23 -6.07 -4.99
N TRP A 3 -6.27 -5.51 -4.27
CA TRP A 3 -5.07 -6.21 -3.83
C TRP A 3 -5.24 -6.61 -2.36
N ASP A 4 -5.32 -7.91 -2.09
CA ASP A 4 -5.40 -8.42 -0.72
C ASP A 4 -4.02 -8.44 -0.05
N TRP A 5 -3.60 -7.28 0.46
CA TRP A 5 -2.36 -7.11 1.20
C TRP A 5 -2.42 -7.68 2.64
N THR A 6 -3.55 -8.26 3.07
CA THR A 6 -3.60 -9.01 4.34
C THR A 6 -2.98 -10.40 4.19
N THR A 7 -2.94 -10.95 2.98
CA THR A 7 -2.22 -12.20 2.71
C THR A 7 -0.71 -11.97 2.62
N THR A 8 0.10 -13.02 2.80
CA THR A 8 1.56 -12.90 2.64
C THR A 8 1.90 -12.81 1.16
N PHE A 9 2.75 -11.85 0.79
CA PHE A 9 3.25 -11.66 -0.58
C PHE A 9 4.72 -11.27 -0.56
N SER A 10 5.46 -11.66 -1.60
CA SER A 10 6.90 -11.38 -1.74
C SER A 10 7.21 -10.23 -2.70
N SER A 11 6.19 -9.73 -3.40
CA SER A 11 6.32 -8.64 -4.38
C SER A 11 4.98 -7.92 -4.56
N LEU A 12 5.02 -6.72 -5.13
CA LEU A 12 3.82 -6.01 -5.57
C LEU A 12 3.12 -6.78 -6.70
N PRO A 13 1.79 -6.63 -6.88
CA PRO A 13 1.05 -7.32 -7.93
C PRO A 13 1.66 -7.09 -9.32
N THR A 14 1.73 -8.15 -10.15
CA THR A 14 2.25 -8.07 -11.53
C THR A 14 1.56 -6.97 -12.34
N LEU A 15 0.27 -6.77 -12.09
CA LEU A 15 -0.53 -5.71 -12.71
C LEU A 15 0.12 -4.34 -12.55
N VAL A 16 0.82 -4.05 -11.46
CA VAL A 16 1.44 -2.73 -11.23
C VAL A 16 2.96 -2.72 -11.44
N THR A 17 3.60 -3.87 -11.69
CA THR A 17 5.06 -3.98 -11.85
C THR A 17 5.52 -4.25 -13.28
N MET A 18 4.64 -4.75 -14.15
CA MET A 18 4.95 -4.92 -15.58
C MET A 18 5.27 -3.55 -16.21
N THR A 19 6.40 -3.43 -16.89
CA THR A 19 6.91 -2.14 -17.40
C THR A 19 6.41 -1.80 -18.80
N GLU A 20 6.19 -2.81 -19.64
CA GLU A 20 5.80 -2.62 -21.04
C GLU A 20 4.29 -2.51 -21.18
N HIS A 21 3.82 -1.46 -21.89
CA HIS A 21 2.42 -1.25 -22.25
C HIS A 21 1.43 -1.39 -21.08
N ASN A 22 1.84 -0.94 -19.88
CA ASN A 22 1.06 -1.10 -18.67
C ASN A 22 0.64 0.24 -18.05
N PRO A 23 -0.64 0.63 -18.15
CA PRO A 23 -1.13 1.88 -17.56
C PRO A 23 -1.17 1.85 -16.02
N PHE A 24 -1.01 0.70 -15.38
CA PHE A 24 -0.95 0.56 -13.92
C PHE A 24 0.47 0.69 -13.35
N HIS A 25 1.49 0.74 -14.21
CA HIS A 25 2.88 0.85 -13.76
C HIS A 25 3.16 2.21 -13.09
N HIS A 26 2.67 3.28 -13.69
CA HIS A 26 2.84 4.67 -13.24
C HIS A 26 1.80 5.57 -13.93
N ALA A 27 1.61 6.77 -13.40
CA ALA A 27 0.86 7.84 -14.03
C ALA A 27 1.69 9.12 -14.10
N HIS A 28 1.39 9.99 -15.05
CA HIS A 28 1.98 11.32 -15.15
C HIS A 28 1.25 12.30 -14.21
N ILE A 29 2.01 13.18 -13.56
CA ILE A 29 1.52 14.21 -12.64
C ILE A 29 1.78 15.57 -13.29
N ASP A 30 0.74 16.15 -13.91
CA ASP A 30 0.84 17.39 -14.70
C ASP A 30 1.43 18.56 -13.89
N VAL A 31 0.98 18.73 -12.65
CA VAL A 31 1.39 19.86 -11.79
C VAL A 31 2.87 19.80 -11.37
N ALA A 32 3.46 18.61 -11.37
CA ALA A 32 4.87 18.39 -11.03
C ALA A 32 5.75 18.12 -12.25
N ASN A 33 5.15 17.84 -13.42
CA ASN A 33 5.80 17.34 -14.63
C ASN A 33 6.73 16.15 -14.31
N LYS A 34 6.20 15.18 -13.56
CA LYS A 34 6.89 13.95 -13.12
C LYS A 34 5.93 12.79 -13.16
N ASP A 35 6.48 11.60 -13.27
CA ASP A 35 5.70 10.37 -13.13
C ASP A 35 5.69 9.90 -11.67
N THR A 36 4.62 9.21 -11.30
CA THR A 36 4.52 8.55 -10.00
C THR A 36 5.63 7.54 -9.83
N THR A 37 6.21 7.45 -8.64
CA THR A 37 7.32 6.53 -8.36
C THR A 37 7.10 5.82 -7.04
N ARG A 38 7.45 4.53 -7.00
CA ARG A 38 7.35 3.67 -5.81
C ARG A 38 8.75 3.28 -5.35
N ALA A 39 8.95 3.20 -4.04
CA ALA A 39 10.20 2.73 -3.44
C ALA A 39 9.90 1.77 -2.28
N PRO A 40 9.36 0.57 -2.55
CA PRO A 40 8.87 -0.33 -1.53
C PRO A 40 9.92 -0.64 -0.46
N ARG A 41 9.54 -0.52 0.82
CA ARG A 41 10.41 -0.86 1.94
C ARG A 41 10.42 -2.37 2.18
N PRO A 42 11.53 -2.99 2.60
CA PRO A 42 11.60 -4.45 2.86
C PRO A 42 10.52 -4.95 3.85
N GLN A 43 10.17 -4.14 4.85
CA GLN A 43 9.14 -4.45 5.84
C GLN A 43 7.74 -4.65 5.23
N LEU A 44 7.52 -4.25 3.98
CA LEU A 44 6.29 -4.54 3.26
C LEU A 44 6.11 -6.05 3.01
N PHE A 45 7.22 -6.77 2.84
CA PHE A 45 7.25 -8.19 2.49
C PHE A 45 7.67 -9.09 3.65
N ASP A 46 8.41 -8.52 4.61
CA ASP A 46 8.96 -9.25 5.76
C ASP A 46 8.07 -9.11 6.99
N ASP A 47 7.67 -10.24 7.58
CA ASP A 47 6.98 -10.25 8.87
C ASP A 47 7.98 -10.39 10.04
N PRO A 48 8.12 -9.38 10.91
CA PRO A 48 9.05 -9.44 12.04
C PRO A 48 8.68 -10.45 13.13
N GLN A 49 7.42 -10.93 13.20
CA GLN A 49 6.98 -11.85 14.26
C GLN A 49 7.07 -13.34 13.87
N GLN A 50 7.59 -13.68 12.69
CA GLN A 50 7.79 -15.07 12.21
C GLN A 50 6.63 -16.02 12.58
N GLY A 51 5.51 -15.91 11.87
CA GLY A 51 4.37 -16.83 12.00
C GLY A 51 3.63 -16.99 10.67
N ASP A 52 2.57 -17.79 10.67
CA ASP A 52 1.80 -18.13 9.45
C ASP A 52 0.98 -16.96 8.88
N LYS A 53 0.88 -15.85 9.62
CA LYS A 53 0.06 -14.68 9.28
C LYS A 53 0.95 -13.47 9.12
N SER A 54 0.65 -12.59 8.16
CA SER A 54 1.38 -11.35 7.93
C SER A 54 1.12 -10.30 9.03
N PHE A 55 1.99 -9.27 9.12
CA PHE A 55 1.76 -8.09 9.96
C PHE A 55 0.40 -7.45 9.67
N PHE A 56 0.08 -7.31 8.39
CA PHE A 56 -1.17 -6.71 7.92
C PHE A 56 -2.40 -7.54 8.29
N TYR A 57 -2.30 -8.88 8.22
CA TYR A 57 -3.36 -9.76 8.69
C TYR A 57 -3.69 -9.49 10.15
N ARG A 58 -2.68 -9.41 11.02
CA ARG A 58 -2.89 -9.19 12.46
C ARG A 58 -3.48 -7.80 12.74
N GLN A 59 -2.99 -6.76 12.06
CA GLN A 59 -3.52 -5.41 12.22
C GLN A 59 -5.00 -5.32 11.80
N ILE A 60 -5.37 -5.96 10.68
CA ILE A 60 -6.76 -5.92 10.20
C ILE A 60 -7.67 -6.86 10.98
N ALA A 61 -7.18 -8.01 11.42
CA ALA A 61 -7.92 -8.86 12.36
C ALA A 61 -8.24 -8.09 13.65
N PHE A 62 -7.26 -7.37 14.21
CA PHE A 62 -7.48 -6.54 15.40
C PHE A 62 -8.49 -5.42 15.16
N ALA A 63 -8.48 -4.77 14.00
CA ALA A 63 -9.51 -3.80 13.64
C ALA A 63 -10.91 -4.46 13.60
N LEU A 64 -11.03 -5.63 12.95
CA LEU A 64 -12.29 -6.36 12.81
C LEU A 64 -12.84 -6.94 14.12
N GLU A 65 -12.02 -7.06 15.16
CA GLU A 65 -12.45 -7.44 16.51
C GLU A 65 -13.14 -6.30 17.26
N GLN A 66 -12.97 -5.04 16.83
CA GLN A 66 -13.59 -3.90 17.49
C GLN A 66 -15.11 -3.90 17.29
N THR A 67 -15.84 -3.54 18.35
CA THR A 67 -17.31 -3.50 18.33
C THR A 67 -17.86 -2.09 18.17
N ASP A 68 -17.07 -1.08 18.53
CA ASP A 68 -17.37 0.33 18.28
C ASP A 68 -16.73 0.77 16.96
N PHE A 69 -17.47 1.58 16.19
CA PHE A 69 -17.00 2.05 14.88
C PHE A 69 -15.77 2.94 15.01
N CYS A 70 -15.68 3.79 16.03
CA CYS A 70 -14.54 4.69 16.21
C CYS A 70 -13.27 3.89 16.53
N ASP A 71 -13.38 2.84 17.34
CA ASP A 71 -12.25 1.96 17.64
C ASP A 71 -11.81 1.17 16.40
N PHE A 72 -12.76 0.65 15.61
CA PHE A 72 -12.47 0.00 14.32
C PHE A 72 -11.72 0.95 13.38
N GLU A 73 -12.24 2.16 13.20
CA GLU A 73 -11.78 3.11 12.19
C GLU A 73 -10.33 3.51 12.44
N ILE A 74 -9.95 3.78 13.69
CA ILE A 74 -8.57 4.10 14.06
C ILE A 74 -7.61 2.95 13.68
N GLN A 75 -7.97 1.71 14.02
CA GLN A 75 -7.10 0.55 13.73
C GLN A 75 -7.01 0.26 12.24
N PHE A 76 -8.13 0.42 11.52
CA PHE A 76 -8.20 0.25 10.09
C PHE A 76 -7.38 1.32 9.36
N GLU A 77 -7.49 2.60 9.76
CA GLU A 77 -6.74 3.71 9.19
C GLU A 77 -5.22 3.56 9.40
N ILE A 78 -4.80 3.09 10.58
CA ILE A 78 -3.37 2.78 10.84
C ILE A 78 -2.85 1.69 9.88
N GLY A 79 -3.63 0.61 9.69
CA GLY A 79 -3.29 -0.45 8.74
C GLY A 79 -3.24 0.05 7.30
N HIS A 80 -4.22 0.87 6.90
CA HIS A 80 -4.30 1.53 5.59
C HIS A 80 -3.06 2.39 5.32
N ASN A 81 -2.71 3.29 6.25
CA ASN A 81 -1.56 4.19 6.10
C ASN A 81 -0.20 3.47 6.09
N ALA A 82 -0.11 2.27 6.67
CA ALA A 82 1.08 1.45 6.57
C ALA A 82 1.39 1.06 5.11
N ILE A 83 0.38 0.72 4.30
CA ILE A 83 0.56 0.42 2.86
C ILE A 83 1.07 1.64 2.11
N HIS A 84 0.43 2.80 2.28
CA HIS A 84 0.89 4.07 1.69
C HIS A 84 2.36 4.35 1.99
N SER A 85 2.74 4.27 3.26
CA SER A 85 4.09 4.53 3.75
C SER A 85 5.12 3.53 3.21
N MET A 86 4.80 2.24 3.25
CA MET A 86 5.73 1.17 2.88
C MET A 86 5.87 1.02 1.37
N VAL A 87 4.82 1.25 0.58
CA VAL A 87 4.91 1.21 -0.90
C VAL A 87 5.59 2.44 -1.47
N GLY A 88 5.19 3.64 -1.03
CA GLY A 88 5.80 4.89 -1.50
C GLY A 88 7.23 5.07 -1.00
N GLY A 89 7.53 4.58 0.20
CA GLY A 89 8.88 4.56 0.73
C GLY A 89 9.45 5.97 0.94
N ARG A 90 10.58 6.25 0.27
CA ARG A 90 11.24 7.57 0.27
C ARG A 90 10.92 8.38 -0.99
N SER A 91 10.03 7.90 -1.86
CA SER A 91 9.65 8.63 -3.06
C SER A 91 8.88 9.90 -2.71
N PRO A 92 9.24 11.06 -3.29
CA PRO A 92 8.47 12.28 -3.15
C PRO A 92 7.21 12.32 -4.03
N TYR A 93 7.08 11.44 -5.04
CA TYR A 93 5.95 11.40 -5.98
C TYR A 93 5.22 10.04 -5.92
N GLY A 94 5.07 9.50 -4.71
CA GLY A 94 4.53 8.17 -4.49
C GLY A 94 3.47 8.13 -3.40
N MET A 95 3.06 6.91 -3.07
CA MET A 95 1.98 6.65 -2.12
C MET A 95 2.26 7.14 -0.68
N SER A 96 3.52 7.40 -0.32
CA SER A 96 3.89 7.85 1.02
C SER A 96 3.59 9.33 1.28
N THR A 97 3.05 10.05 0.29
CA THR A 97 2.70 11.46 0.41
C THR A 97 1.21 11.67 0.13
N LEU A 98 0.54 12.45 0.97
CA LEU A 98 -0.87 12.78 0.75
C LEU A 98 -1.09 13.56 -0.56
N HIS A 99 -0.11 14.38 -0.95
CA HIS A 99 -0.19 15.19 -2.16
C HIS A 99 -0.19 14.36 -3.45
N TYR A 100 0.50 13.22 -3.47
CA TYR A 100 0.73 12.47 -4.71
C TYR A 100 0.19 11.04 -4.69
N THR A 101 -0.26 10.51 -3.55
CA THR A 101 -0.70 9.11 -3.45
C THR A 101 -1.81 8.76 -4.45
N ALA A 102 -2.79 9.65 -4.63
CA ALA A 102 -3.94 9.41 -5.50
C ALA A 102 -3.62 9.38 -7.00
N TYR A 103 -2.42 9.81 -7.41
CA TYR A 103 -1.99 9.74 -8.80
C TYR A 103 -1.49 8.34 -9.16
N ASP A 104 -0.96 7.59 -8.20
CA ASP A 104 -0.43 6.25 -8.45
C ASP A 104 -1.60 5.27 -8.71
N PRO A 105 -1.63 4.53 -9.84
CA PRO A 105 -2.71 3.58 -10.12
C PRO A 105 -2.94 2.54 -9.02
N LEU A 106 -1.90 2.17 -8.26
CA LEU A 106 -1.98 1.25 -7.14
C LEU A 106 -2.89 1.75 -6.01
N PHE A 107 -3.08 3.07 -5.89
CA PHE A 107 -4.00 3.69 -4.93
C PHE A 107 -5.41 3.10 -4.99
N TYR A 108 -5.91 2.78 -6.18
CA TYR A 108 -7.27 2.25 -6.36
C TYR A 108 -7.38 0.74 -6.19
N LEU A 109 -6.24 0.03 -6.16
CA LEU A 109 -6.20 -1.40 -5.86
C LEU A 109 -6.10 -1.65 -4.35
N HIS A 110 -5.52 -0.67 -3.64
CA HIS A 110 -5.32 -0.67 -2.21
C HIS A 110 -6.64 -0.65 -1.43
#